data_AF-A0A656Z5T9-F1
#
_entry.id   AF-A0A656Z5T9-F1
#
_cell.length_a   1.000
_cell.length_b   1.000
_cell.length_c   1.000
_cell.angle_alpha   90.00
_cell.angle_beta   90.00
_cell.angle_gamma   90.00
#
_symmetry.space_group_name_H-M   'P 1'
#
loop_
_entity.id
_entity.type
_entity.pdbx_description
1 polymer ?
#
loop_
_entity_poly.entity_id
_entity_poly.type
_entity_poly.pdbx_seq_one_letter_code
_entity_poly.pdbx_strand_id
1 'polypeptide(L)' 'MVDIPYWRPLIEGIQYGGAEPLFTDWRGFQNVMIAMVQSVITGDAKPEDALKKADEELKKLN' A
#
# COMPACT_ATOMS: atom_id res chain seq x y z
N MET A 1 21.53 4.72 -18.78
CA MET A 1 20.94 4.15 -17.54
C MET A 1 20.17 2.87 -17.83
N VAL A 2 19.36 2.81 -18.89
CA VAL A 2 18.66 1.59 -19.35
C VAL A 2 19.62 0.47 -19.76
N ASP A 3 20.81 0.81 -20.25
CA ASP A 3 21.82 -0.16 -20.72
C ASP A 3 22.49 -0.96 -19.60
N ILE A 4 22.17 -0.66 -18.34
CA ILE A 4 22.70 -1.36 -17.18
C ILE A 4 21.66 -2.44 -16.79
N PRO A 5 21.97 -3.75 -16.94
CA PRO A 5 20.96 -4.81 -16.90
C PRO A 5 20.09 -4.88 -15.65
N TYR A 6 20.62 -4.49 -14.49
CA TYR A 6 19.90 -4.51 -13.20
C TYR A 6 19.00 -3.29 -12.98
N TRP A 7 19.19 -2.19 -13.72
CA TRP A 7 18.28 -1.03 -13.66
C TRP A 7 17.04 -1.20 -14.54
N ARG A 8 17.13 -2.03 -15.57
CA ARG A 8 16.06 -2.24 -16.55
C ARG A 8 14.71 -2.63 -15.92
N PRO A 9 14.60 -3.60 -14.99
CA PRO A 9 13.31 -3.94 -14.38
C PRO A 9 12.69 -2.78 -13.60
N LEU A 10 13.52 -1.95 -12.97
CA LEU A 10 13.06 -0.78 -12.21
C LEU A 10 12.51 0.30 -13.16
N ILE A 11 13.20 0.55 -14.28
CA ILE A 11 12.79 1.56 -15.27
C ILE A 11 11.52 1.11 -16.03
N GLU A 12 11.50 -0.14 -16.51
CA GLU A 12 10.35 -0.69 -17.22
C GLU A 12 9.13 -0.86 -16.30
N GLY A 13 9.35 -1.06 -15.00
CA GLY A 13 8.30 -1.15 -14.00
C GLY A 13 7.52 0.15 -13.78
N ILE A 14 8.14 1.31 -14.01
CA ILE A 14 7.53 2.64 -13.76
C ILE A 14 6.19 2.78 -14.49
N GLN A 15 6.08 2.28 -15.71
CA GLN A 15 4.87 2.41 -16.53
C GLN A 15 3.64 1.68 -15.96
N TYR A 16 3.87 0.69 -15.09
CA TYR A 16 2.81 -0.10 -14.45
C TYR A 16 2.44 0.45 -13.06
N GLY A 17 3.20 1.42 -12.55
CA GLY A 17 2.95 2.09 -11.29
C GLY A 17 2.40 3.50 -11.48
N GLY A 18 2.06 4.13 -10.36
CA GLY A 18 1.77 5.56 -10.29
C GLY A 18 2.70 6.22 -9.28
N ALA A 19 2.84 7.54 -9.37
CA ALA A 19 3.44 8.29 -8.27
C ALA A 19 2.60 8.11 -7.01
N GLU A 20 3.26 7.87 -5.89
CA GLU A 20 2.60 7.74 -4.60
C GLU A 20 1.87 9.05 -4.23
N PRO A 21 0.60 9.00 -3.79
CA PRO A 21 -0.09 10.18 -3.31
C PRO A 21 0.63 10.83 -2.13
N LEU A 22 0.60 12.15 -2.06
CA LEU A 22 1.09 12.89 -0.90
C LEU A 22 0.05 12.82 0.22
N PHE A 23 0.33 12.03 1.25
CA PHE A 23 -0.49 11.94 2.45
C PHE A 23 -0.03 12.92 3.52
N THR A 24 -0.97 13.59 4.19
CA THR A 24 -0.73 14.44 5.36
C THR A 24 -0.21 13.63 6.54
N ASP A 25 -0.83 12.47 6.80
CA ASP A 25 -0.36 11.47 7.76
C ASP A 25 0.08 10.16 7.08
N TRP A 26 1.31 10.19 6.54
CA TRP A 26 1.92 9.02 5.90
C TRP A 26 2.06 7.81 6.84
N ARG A 27 2.39 8.04 8.13
CA ARG A 27 2.59 6.93 9.08
C ARG A 27 1.26 6.31 9.48
N GLY A 28 0.23 7.14 9.68
CA GLY A 28 -1.14 6.67 9.89
C GLY A 28 -1.61 5.80 8.73
N PHE A 29 -1.43 6.26 7.49
CA PHE A 29 -1.79 5.49 6.30
C PHE A 29 -1.09 4.13 6.28
N GLN A 30 0.23 4.10 6.48
CA GLN A 30 1.01 2.87 6.51
C GLN A 30 0.53 1.91 7.61
N ASN A 31 0.25 2.41 8.82
CA ASN A 31 -0.24 1.59 9.92
C ASN A 31 -1.58 0.91 9.59
N VAL A 32 -2.51 1.64 8.97
CA VAL A 32 -3.82 1.09 8.56
C VAL A 32 -3.63 0.00 7.50
N MET A 33 -2.83 0.26 6.47
CA MET A 33 -2.60 -0.70 5.39
C MET A 33 -1.86 -1.95 5.88
N ILE A 34 -0.87 -1.80 6.75
CA ILE A 34 -0.12 -2.91 7.36
C ILE A 34 -1.07 -3.77 8.20
N ALA A 35 -1.86 -3.16 9.08
CA ALA A 35 -2.80 -3.88 9.94
C ALA A 35 -3.85 -4.64 9.12
N MET A 36 -4.35 -4.02 8.03
CA MET A 36 -5.29 -4.66 7.10
C MET A 36 -4.68 -5.93 6.50
N VAL A 37 -3.51 -5.83 5.86
CA VAL A 37 -2.86 -6.99 5.21
C VAL A 37 -2.51 -8.05 6.25
N GLN A 38 -1.93 -7.64 7.38
CA GLN A 38 -1.57 -8.56 8.47
C GLN A 38 -2.77 -9.37 8.93
N SER A 39 -3.91 -8.72 9.20
CA SER A 39 -5.11 -9.41 9.69
C SER A 39 -5.63 -10.49 8.74
N VAL A 40 -5.43 -10.32 7.43
CA VAL A 40 -5.83 -11.33 6.44
C VAL A 40 -4.82 -12.48 6.41
N ILE A 41 -3.52 -12.18 6.37
CA ILE A 41 -2.49 -13.23 6.24
C ILE A 41 -2.33 -14.07 7.51
N THR A 42 -2.65 -13.51 8.68
CA THR A 42 -2.62 -14.25 9.96
C THR A 42 -3.92 -15.03 10.21
N GLY A 43 -4.96 -14.80 9.40
CA GLY A 43 -6.26 -15.44 9.55
C GLY A 43 -7.18 -14.79 10.59
N ASP A 44 -6.83 -13.59 11.08
CA ASP A 44 -7.62 -12.85 12.07
C ASP A 44 -8.88 -12.21 11.46
N ALA A 45 -8.91 -11.97 10.13
CA ALA A 45 -10.05 -11.40 9.42
C ALA A 45 -10.19 -11.95 8.00
N LYS A 46 -11.43 -11.95 7.49
CA LYS A 46 -11.69 -12.15 6.06
C LYS A 46 -11.28 -10.91 5.25
N PRO A 47 -10.87 -11.05 3.98
CA PRO A 47 -10.48 -9.93 3.14
C PRO A 47 -11.54 -8.81 3.06
N GLU A 48 -12.82 -9.13 2.92
CA GLU A 48 -13.86 -8.10 2.80
C GLU A 48 -14.03 -7.28 4.10
N ASP A 49 -13.91 -7.93 5.25
CA ASP A 49 -14.05 -7.29 6.56
C ASP A 49 -12.82 -6.43 6.88
N ALA A 50 -11.62 -6.91 6.55
CA ALA A 50 -10.38 -6.16 6.68
C ALA A 50 -10.40 -4.88 5.83
N LEU A 51 -10.86 -4.98 4.58
CA LEU A 51 -11.00 -3.83 3.68
C LEU A 51 -12.00 -2.79 4.19
N LYS A 52 -13.16 -3.22 4.68
CA LYS A 52 -14.16 -2.29 5.26
C LYS A 52 -13.60 -1.55 6.46
N LYS A 53 -12.93 -2.26 7.36
CA LYS A 53 -12.29 -1.65 8.54
C LYS A 53 -11.20 -0.67 8.14
N ALA A 54 -10.36 -1.02 7.16
CA ALA A 54 -9.32 -0.13 6.66
C ALA A 54 -9.89 1.16 6.07
N ASP A 55 -10.96 1.08 5.27
CA ASP A 55 -11.66 2.26 4.72
C ASP A 55 -12.20 3.18 5.83
N GLU A 56 -12.77 2.61 6.90
CA GLU A 56 -13.23 3.39 8.06
C GLU A 56 -12.08 4.07 8.81
N GLU A 57 -10.95 3.39 9.00
CA GLU A 57 -9.78 3.97 9.67
C GLU A 57 -9.09 5.05 8.82
N LEU A 58 -8.97 4.85 7.51
CA LEU A 58 -8.38 5.84 6.60
C LEU A 58 -9.16 7.15 6.61
N LYS A 59 -10.49 7.10 6.70
CA LYS A 59 -11.35 8.30 6.79
C LYS A 59 -11.14 9.11 8.07
N LYS A 60 -10.50 8.55 9.09
CA LYS A 60 -10.16 9.25 10.35
C LYS A 60 -8.80 9.94 10.28
N LEU A 61 -7.99 9.62 9.27
CA LEU A 61 -6.71 10.27 9.01
C LEU A 61 -6.98 11.58 8.25
N ASN A 62 -7.22 12.66 8.99
CA ASN A 62 -7.32 14.02 8.45
C ASN A 62 -5.92 14.59 8.20
#